data_AF-A0A0T6YDS2-F1
#
_entry.id   AF-A0A0T6YDS2-F1
#
_cell.length_a   1.000
_cell.length_b   1.000
_cell.length_c   1.000
_cell.angle_alpha   90.00
_cell.angle_beta   90.00
_cell.angle_gamma   90.00
#
_symmetry.space_group_name_H-M   'P 1'
#
loop_
_entity.id
_entity.type
_entity.pdbx_description
1 polymer ?
#
loop_
_entity_poly.entity_id
_entity_poly.type
_entity_poly.pdbx_seq_one_letter_code
_entity_poly.pdbx_strand_id
1 'polypeptide(L)'
;MEAGNSARLIDEFHSLLELSLLRWARKQHEPAVLARFRGLRRDPRSKFAEMASHLGEAFRLYVARINGRPVAAILVLMHHQAHYTRGAIDEELAGESRATYLLQARAIEDACRLGSTHYHMGETGNSASLAQFKSRFGAVAVPYAEYRYERLPLASLDSFARSTVKRVVGFRDAS
;
A
#
# COMPACT_ATOMS: atom_id res chain seq x y z
N MET A 1 -12.42 -6.40 12.87
CA MET A 1 -12.11 -6.02 11.48
C MET A 1 -13.42 -5.66 10.81
N GLU A 2 -13.40 -4.69 9.89
CA GLU A 2 -14.52 -4.35 9.03
C GLU A 2 -14.07 -4.36 7.55
N ALA A 3 -14.97 -4.72 6.65
CA ALA A 3 -14.73 -4.69 5.21
C ALA A 3 -15.89 -4.00 4.48
N GLY A 4 -15.59 -3.24 3.42
CA GLY A 4 -16.60 -2.53 2.62
C GLY A 4 -16.00 -1.36 1.84
N ASN A 5 -16.86 -0.43 1.42
CA ASN A 5 -16.49 0.74 0.60
C ASN A 5 -17.07 2.06 1.12
N SER A 6 -17.50 2.09 2.39
CA SER A 6 -18.13 3.28 2.99
C SER A 6 -17.15 4.46 3.10
N ALA A 7 -17.69 5.69 3.11
CA ALA A 7 -16.91 6.90 3.28
C ALA A 7 -16.05 6.87 4.55
N ARG A 8 -16.58 6.32 5.66
CA ARG A 8 -15.84 6.14 6.92
C ARG A 8 -14.60 5.25 6.74
N LEU A 9 -14.74 4.12 6.04
CA LEU A 9 -13.60 3.24 5.80
C LEU A 9 -12.54 3.91 4.92
N ILE A 10 -12.96 4.72 3.96
CA ILE A 10 -12.06 5.52 3.12
C ILE A 10 -11.29 6.54 3.97
N ASP A 11 -11.97 7.22 4.91
CA ASP A 11 -11.35 8.19 5.83
C ASP A 11 -10.30 7.54 6.72
N GLU A 12 -10.62 6.38 7.29
CA GLU A 12 -9.71 5.62 8.14
C GLU A 12 -8.49 5.09 7.36
N PHE A 13 -8.73 4.54 6.17
CA PHE A 13 -7.66 4.09 5.29
C PHE A 13 -6.74 5.25 4.90
N HIS A 14 -7.31 6.39 4.51
CA HIS A 14 -6.54 7.58 4.12
C HIS A 14 -5.72 8.14 5.29
N SER A 15 -6.28 8.14 6.50
CA SER A 15 -5.55 8.55 7.71
C SER A 15 -4.36 7.64 8.00
N LEU A 16 -4.53 6.32 7.88
CA LEU A 16 -3.42 5.35 8.00
C LEU A 16 -2.38 5.52 6.88
N LEU A 17 -2.82 5.88 5.67
CA LEU A 17 -1.94 6.12 4.53
C LEU A 17 -1.04 7.34 4.80
N GLU A 18 -1.59 8.42 5.36
CA GLU A 18 -0.80 9.58 5.78
C GLU A 18 0.27 9.23 6.82
N LEU A 19 -0.08 8.44 7.84
CA LEU A 19 0.89 7.93 8.82
C LEU A 19 1.99 7.08 8.15
N SER A 20 1.60 6.23 7.20
CA SER A 20 2.53 5.39 6.44
C SER A 20 3.49 6.23 5.58
N LEU A 21 3.01 7.30 4.96
CA LEU A 21 3.82 8.25 4.18
C LEU A 21 4.85 8.95 5.07
N LEU A 22 4.45 9.44 6.25
CA LEU A 22 5.36 10.06 7.20
C LEU A 22 6.44 9.10 7.67
N ARG A 23 6.07 7.85 7.95
CA ARG A 23 7.04 6.79 8.29
C ARG A 23 8.02 6.53 7.14
N TRP A 24 7.54 6.38 5.90
CA TRP A 24 8.42 6.14 4.76
C TRP A 24 9.37 7.32 4.52
N ALA A 25 8.90 8.55 4.73
CA ALA A 25 9.74 9.75 4.70
C ALA A 25 10.88 9.66 5.72
N ARG A 26 10.58 9.28 6.98
CA ARG A 26 11.60 9.05 8.02
C ARG A 26 12.63 7.99 7.60
N LYS A 27 12.18 6.82 7.12
CA LYS A 27 13.09 5.74 6.69
C LYS A 27 13.97 6.15 5.51
N GLN A 28 13.45 6.97 4.58
CA GLN A 28 14.19 7.47 3.41
C GLN A 28 14.93 8.80 3.66
N HIS A 29 14.86 9.36 4.89
CA HIS A 29 15.37 10.68 5.24
C HIS A 29 14.91 11.79 4.28
N GLU A 30 13.68 11.67 3.77
CA GLU A 30 13.02 12.67 2.94
C GLU A 30 12.27 13.66 3.85
N PRO A 31 12.25 14.98 3.54
CA PRO A 31 11.42 15.93 4.27
C PRO A 31 9.95 15.50 4.29
N ALA A 32 9.37 15.38 5.48
CA ALA A 32 8.03 14.84 5.69
C ALA A 32 6.95 15.59 4.88
N VAL A 33 7.07 16.92 4.75
CA VAL A 33 6.15 17.76 3.97
C VAL A 33 6.17 17.38 2.49
N LEU A 34 7.35 17.12 1.92
CA LEU A 34 7.51 16.77 0.51
C LEU A 34 6.95 15.37 0.23
N ALA A 35 7.30 14.40 1.09
CA ALA A 35 6.81 13.03 0.97
C ALA A 35 5.28 12.97 1.11
N ARG A 36 4.71 13.71 2.08
CA ARG A 36 3.26 13.83 2.27
C ARG A 36 2.59 14.50 1.07
N PHE A 37 3.12 15.62 0.58
CA PHE A 37 2.58 16.29 -0.61
C PHE A 37 2.58 15.37 -1.84
N ARG A 38 3.70 14.71 -2.12
CA ARG A 38 3.83 13.77 -3.25
C ARG A 38 2.89 12.58 -3.12
N GLY A 39 2.80 11.99 -1.91
CA GLY A 39 1.93 10.87 -1.62
C GLY A 39 0.45 11.23 -1.77
N LEU A 40 0.02 12.33 -1.16
CA LEU A 40 -1.37 12.81 -1.23
C LEU A 40 -1.77 13.28 -2.63
N ARG A 41 -0.82 13.77 -3.44
CA ARG A 41 -1.08 14.08 -4.84
C ARG A 41 -1.29 12.81 -5.68
N ARG A 42 -0.56 11.73 -5.38
CA ARG A 42 -0.68 10.44 -6.11
C ARG A 42 -1.96 9.69 -5.72
N ASP A 43 -2.27 9.69 -4.43
CA ASP A 43 -3.35 8.93 -3.83
C ASP A 43 -4.22 9.84 -2.92
N PRO A 44 -4.90 10.85 -3.50
CA PRO A 44 -5.78 11.73 -2.74
C PRO A 44 -7.04 10.98 -2.29
N ARG A 45 -7.63 11.37 -1.15
CA ARG A 45 -8.91 10.83 -0.65
C ARG A 45 -10.01 10.80 -1.72
N SER A 46 -10.16 11.87 -2.50
CA SER A 46 -11.20 11.98 -3.53
C SER A 46 -11.10 10.86 -4.56
N LYS A 47 -9.89 10.47 -4.97
CA LYS A 47 -9.68 9.34 -5.88
C LYS A 47 -10.27 8.05 -5.32
N PHE A 48 -10.10 7.76 -4.03
CA PHE A 48 -10.68 6.56 -3.42
C PHE A 48 -12.20 6.62 -3.32
N ALA A 49 -12.76 7.81 -3.04
CA ALA A 49 -14.20 8.02 -3.06
C ALA A 49 -14.81 7.81 -4.45
N GLU A 50 -14.20 8.38 -5.50
CA GLU A 50 -14.63 8.16 -6.88
C GLU A 50 -14.49 6.68 -7.28
N MET A 51 -13.37 6.04 -6.94
CA MET A 51 -13.20 4.60 -7.18
C MET A 51 -14.28 3.76 -6.49
N ALA A 52 -14.60 4.05 -5.23
CA ALA A 52 -15.67 3.35 -4.50
C ALA A 52 -17.04 3.55 -5.16
N SER A 53 -17.35 4.79 -5.59
CA SER A 53 -18.59 5.14 -6.27
C SER A 53 -18.74 4.40 -7.61
N HIS A 54 -17.68 4.39 -8.42
CA HIS A 54 -17.72 3.82 -9.78
C HIS A 54 -17.57 2.30 -9.82
N LEU A 55 -16.79 1.72 -8.90
CA LEU A 55 -16.53 0.27 -8.88
C LEU A 55 -17.49 -0.50 -7.96
N GLY A 56 -18.19 0.20 -7.06
CA GLY A 56 -19.14 -0.42 -6.13
C GLY A 56 -18.51 -1.55 -5.32
N GLU A 57 -19.06 -2.76 -5.41
CA GLU A 57 -18.57 -3.95 -4.72
C GLU A 57 -17.19 -4.43 -5.18
N ALA A 58 -16.76 -4.04 -6.38
CA ALA A 58 -15.42 -4.35 -6.88
C ALA A 58 -14.33 -3.53 -6.17
N PHE A 59 -14.68 -2.47 -5.43
CA PHE A 59 -13.75 -1.76 -4.55
C PHE A 59 -13.98 -2.22 -3.12
N ARG A 60 -12.97 -2.80 -2.47
CA ARG A 60 -13.11 -3.26 -1.09
C ARG A 60 -11.93 -2.87 -0.21
N LEU A 61 -12.23 -2.09 0.82
CA LEU A 61 -11.33 -1.82 1.93
C LEU A 61 -11.54 -2.85 3.02
N TYR A 62 -10.44 -3.27 3.63
CA TYR A 62 -10.44 -4.04 4.87
C TYR A 62 -9.69 -3.25 5.91
N VAL A 63 -10.28 -3.05 7.09
CA VAL A 63 -9.68 -2.29 8.18
C VAL A 63 -9.65 -3.12 9.46
N ALA A 64 -8.47 -3.26 10.04
CA ALA A 64 -8.24 -3.89 11.32
C ALA A 64 -8.20 -2.82 12.42
N ARG A 65 -8.80 -3.14 13.57
CA ARG A 65 -8.83 -2.25 14.74
C ARG A 65 -8.36 -2.97 15.98
N ILE A 66 -7.73 -2.23 16.88
CA ILE A 66 -7.42 -2.63 18.25
C ILE A 66 -8.07 -1.62 19.17
N ASN A 67 -8.92 -2.08 20.09
CA ASN A 67 -9.67 -1.22 21.03
C ASN A 67 -10.40 -0.07 20.31
N GLY A 68 -11.06 -0.38 19.18
CA GLY A 68 -11.80 0.58 18.37
C GLY A 68 -10.95 1.49 17.47
N ARG A 69 -9.62 1.50 17.61
CA ARG A 69 -8.71 2.33 16.79
C ARG A 69 -8.25 1.59 15.53
N PRO A 70 -8.36 2.17 14.32
CA PRO A 70 -7.76 1.61 13.10
C PRO A 70 -6.23 1.48 13.25
N VAL A 71 -5.67 0.31 12.91
CA VAL A 71 -4.22 0.07 13.01
C VAL A 71 -3.61 -0.42 11.69
N ALA A 72 -4.40 -1.06 10.84
CA ALA A 72 -3.98 -1.48 9.52
C ALA A 72 -5.18 -1.47 8.57
N ALA A 73 -4.93 -1.15 7.31
CA ALA A 73 -5.93 -1.21 6.26
C ALA A 73 -5.31 -1.65 4.93
N ILE A 74 -6.09 -2.39 4.14
CA ILE A 74 -5.73 -2.78 2.78
C ILE A 74 -6.87 -2.46 1.82
N LEU A 75 -6.52 -2.08 0.60
CA LEU A 75 -7.44 -1.88 -0.52
C LEU A 75 -7.24 -2.99 -1.54
N VAL A 76 -8.32 -3.70 -1.84
CA VAL A 76 -8.36 -4.77 -2.83
C VAL A 76 -9.42 -4.43 -3.88
N LEU A 77 -9.03 -4.54 -5.15
CA LEU A 77 -9.97 -4.51 -6.26
C LEU A 77 -10.43 -5.95 -6.53
N MET A 78 -11.71 -6.20 -6.31
CA MET A 78 -12.35 -7.51 -6.42
C MET A 78 -12.91 -7.71 -7.82
N HIS A 79 -12.34 -8.68 -8.52
CA HIS A 79 -12.85 -9.17 -9.80
C HIS A 79 -12.37 -10.61 -10.00
N HIS A 80 -12.50 -11.18 -11.20
CA HIS A 80 -11.95 -12.51 -11.50
C HIS A 80 -10.45 -12.65 -11.14
N GLN A 81 -9.71 -11.54 -11.20
CA GLN A 81 -8.34 -11.41 -10.73
C GLN A 81 -8.30 -10.35 -9.62
N ALA A 82 -8.36 -10.78 -8.36
CA ALA A 82 -8.35 -9.85 -7.24
C ALA A 82 -6.97 -9.20 -7.10
N HIS A 83 -6.93 -7.89 -6.87
CA HIS A 83 -5.66 -7.15 -6.80
C HIS A 83 -5.57 -6.31 -5.53
N TYR A 84 -4.64 -6.68 -4.65
CA TYR A 84 -4.22 -5.86 -3.52
C TYR A 84 -3.38 -4.68 -4.01
N THR A 85 -3.97 -3.48 -4.02
CA THR A 85 -3.38 -2.30 -4.65
C THR A 85 -2.66 -1.38 -3.67
N ARG A 86 -3.14 -1.28 -2.44
CA ARG A 86 -2.57 -0.41 -1.39
C ARG A 86 -2.73 -1.03 -0.03
N GLY A 87 -1.72 -0.83 0.82
CA GLY A 87 -1.82 -1.09 2.25
C GLY A 87 -1.22 0.04 3.05
N ALA A 88 -1.82 0.28 4.21
CA ALA A 88 -1.41 1.30 5.15
C ALA A 88 -1.46 0.74 6.57
N ILE A 89 -0.51 1.14 7.41
CA ILE A 89 -0.35 0.62 8.75
C ILE A 89 0.17 1.71 9.69
N ASP A 90 -0.36 1.72 10.90
CA ASP A 90 0.25 2.37 12.05
C ASP A 90 1.24 1.38 12.67
N GLU A 91 2.54 1.57 12.44
CA GLU A 91 3.58 0.63 12.86
C GLU A 91 3.66 0.50 14.40
N GLU A 92 3.38 1.59 15.13
CA GLU A 92 3.44 1.61 16.61
C GLU A 92 2.32 0.76 17.21
N LEU A 93 1.12 0.83 16.64
CA LEU A 93 -0.04 0.08 17.14
C LEU A 93 -0.18 -1.32 16.53
N ALA A 94 0.34 -1.53 15.31
CA ALA A 94 0.14 -2.78 14.57
C ALA A 94 1.34 -3.74 14.59
N GLY A 95 2.53 -3.30 15.02
CA GLY A 95 3.79 -4.05 14.91
C GLY A 95 3.71 -5.49 15.43
N GLU A 96 2.96 -5.72 16.50
CA GLU A 96 2.83 -7.05 17.13
C GLU A 96 1.48 -7.74 16.88
N SER A 97 0.48 -7.02 16.37
CA SER A 97 -0.92 -7.49 16.36
C SER A 97 -1.26 -8.46 15.22
N ARG A 98 -0.30 -8.72 14.32
CA ARG A 98 -0.50 -9.48 13.07
C ARG A 98 -1.70 -8.98 12.24
N ALA A 99 -2.12 -7.72 12.42
CA ALA A 99 -3.31 -7.16 11.78
C ALA A 99 -3.28 -7.31 10.25
N THR A 100 -2.14 -7.06 9.61
CA THR A 100 -1.99 -7.23 8.16
C THR A 100 -2.18 -8.69 7.72
N TYR A 101 -1.80 -9.67 8.55
CA TYR A 101 -2.03 -11.07 8.21
C TYR A 101 -3.52 -11.40 8.19
N LEU A 102 -4.23 -10.95 9.21
CA LEU A 102 -5.68 -11.10 9.32
C LEU A 102 -6.39 -10.47 8.11
N LEU A 103 -5.97 -9.27 7.69
CA LEU A 103 -6.55 -8.58 6.54
C LEU A 103 -6.31 -9.33 5.22
N GLN A 104 -5.09 -9.78 4.97
CA GLN A 104 -4.76 -10.52 3.74
C GLN A 104 -5.47 -11.87 3.68
N ALA A 105 -5.48 -12.63 4.78
CA ALA A 105 -6.21 -13.90 4.85
C ALA A 105 -7.68 -13.70 4.49
N ARG A 106 -8.31 -12.67 5.08
CA ARG A 106 -9.72 -12.39 4.82
C ARG A 106 -9.99 -11.93 3.38
N ALA A 107 -9.13 -11.07 2.84
CA ALA A 107 -9.28 -10.63 1.46
C ALA A 107 -9.15 -11.78 0.46
N ILE A 108 -8.24 -12.73 0.71
CA ILE A 108 -8.09 -13.95 -0.11
C ILE A 108 -9.34 -14.82 0.00
N GLU A 109 -9.87 -15.06 1.21
CA GLU A 109 -11.11 -15.81 1.40
C GLU A 109 -12.30 -15.18 0.65
N ASP A 110 -12.44 -13.86 0.71
CA ASP A 110 -13.48 -13.13 0.00
C ASP A 110 -13.30 -13.23 -1.52
N ALA A 111 -12.06 -13.09 -2.01
CA ALA A 111 -11.75 -13.25 -3.43
C ALA A 111 -12.10 -14.65 -3.93
N CYS A 112 -11.75 -15.70 -3.17
CA CYS A 112 -12.12 -17.08 -3.49
C CYS A 112 -13.64 -17.26 -3.53
N ARG A 113 -14.38 -16.69 -2.56
CA ARG A 113 -15.85 -16.78 -2.53
C ARG A 113 -16.53 -16.05 -3.68
N LEU A 114 -15.89 -15.01 -4.21
CA LEU A 114 -16.33 -14.30 -5.42
C LEU A 114 -15.94 -15.03 -6.72
N GLY A 115 -15.26 -16.18 -6.64
CA GLY A 115 -14.81 -16.94 -7.81
C GLY A 115 -13.56 -16.37 -8.48
N SER A 116 -12.75 -15.59 -7.75
CA SER A 116 -11.46 -15.12 -8.25
C SER A 116 -10.51 -16.31 -8.42
N THR A 117 -9.78 -16.36 -9.53
CA THR A 117 -8.82 -17.43 -9.78
C THR A 117 -7.42 -17.10 -9.28
N HIS A 118 -7.08 -15.81 -9.19
CA HIS A 118 -5.81 -15.38 -8.61
C HIS A 118 -5.98 -14.15 -7.72
N TYR A 119 -5.00 -13.98 -6.83
CA TYR A 119 -4.89 -12.86 -5.92
C TYR A 119 -3.50 -12.21 -6.07
N HIS A 120 -3.47 -11.05 -6.71
CA HIS A 120 -2.23 -10.30 -6.95
C HIS A 120 -1.84 -9.49 -5.70
N MET A 121 -0.77 -9.90 -5.02
CA MET A 121 -0.27 -9.27 -3.78
C MET A 121 0.60 -8.02 -4.01
N GLY A 122 0.62 -7.48 -5.22
CA GLY A 122 1.43 -6.32 -5.58
C GLY A 122 2.92 -6.64 -5.71
N GLU A 123 3.71 -5.62 -6.03
CA GLU A 123 5.15 -5.75 -6.24
C GLU A 123 5.93 -5.91 -4.95
N THR A 124 7.00 -6.68 -5.02
CA THR A 124 7.92 -6.90 -3.90
C THR A 124 9.17 -6.00 -4.01
N GLY A 125 9.49 -5.53 -5.22
CA GLY A 125 10.79 -4.92 -5.50
C GLY A 125 11.94 -5.81 -5.02
N ASN A 126 12.99 -5.21 -4.48
CA ASN A 126 14.14 -5.92 -3.91
C ASN A 126 13.99 -6.27 -2.41
N SER A 127 12.78 -6.17 -1.83
CA SER A 127 12.57 -6.39 -0.40
C SER A 127 12.37 -7.87 -0.05
N ALA A 128 13.39 -8.49 0.56
CA ALA A 128 13.33 -9.88 1.01
C ALA A 128 12.25 -10.12 2.10
N SER A 129 12.06 -9.17 3.02
CA SER A 129 11.04 -9.26 4.06
C SER A 129 9.62 -9.21 3.49
N LEU A 130 9.38 -8.38 2.47
CA LEU A 130 8.10 -8.33 1.78
C LEU A 130 7.86 -9.60 0.94
N ALA A 131 8.91 -10.17 0.35
CA ALA A 131 8.84 -11.46 -0.35
C ALA A 131 8.41 -12.58 0.61
N GLN A 132 9.07 -12.67 1.77
CA GLN A 132 8.78 -13.67 2.80
C GLN A 132 7.38 -13.50 3.39
N PHE A 133 6.91 -12.26 3.60
CA PHE A 133 5.55 -12.00 4.04
C PHE A 133 4.52 -12.58 3.05
N LYS A 134 4.70 -12.32 1.75
CA LYS A 134 3.79 -12.80 0.70
C LYS A 134 3.83 -14.31 0.53
N SER A 135 5.02 -14.93 0.62
CA SER A 135 5.16 -16.38 0.47
C SER A 135 4.42 -17.15 1.57
N ARG A 136 4.22 -16.57 2.77
CA ARG A 136 3.41 -17.17 3.85
C ARG A 136 1.93 -17.33 3.48
N PHE A 137 1.44 -16.64 2.45
CA PHE A 137 0.10 -16.79 1.87
C PHE A 137 0.09 -17.68 0.62
N GLY A 138 1.21 -18.32 0.28
CA GLY A 138 1.36 -19.12 -0.93
C GLY A 138 1.65 -18.31 -2.19
N ALA A 139 2.01 -17.02 -2.06
CA ALA A 139 2.34 -16.20 -3.22
C ALA A 139 3.60 -16.70 -3.94
N VAL A 140 3.51 -16.78 -5.27
CA VAL A 140 4.63 -17.12 -6.17
C VAL A 140 5.09 -15.85 -6.87
N ALA A 141 6.41 -15.65 -6.95
CA ALA A 141 6.97 -14.51 -7.67
C ALA A 141 6.81 -14.71 -9.19
N VAL A 142 6.16 -13.74 -9.84
CA VAL A 142 6.00 -13.73 -11.30
C VAL A 142 6.68 -12.47 -11.83
N PRO A 143 7.74 -12.58 -12.65
CA PRO A 143 8.37 -11.42 -13.27
C PRO A 143 7.45 -10.85 -14.36
N TYR A 144 7.29 -9.54 -14.39
CA TYR A 144 6.59 -8.83 -15.46
C TYR A 144 7.28 -7.49 -15.76
N ALA A 145 7.09 -7.00 -16.98
CA ALA A 145 7.58 -5.68 -17.38
C ALA A 145 6.56 -4.59 -16.99
N GLU A 146 7.02 -3.54 -16.32
CA GLU A 146 6.22 -2.36 -16.03
C GLU A 146 6.54 -1.25 -17.04
N TYR A 147 5.51 -0.63 -17.61
CA TYR A 147 5.65 0.57 -18.43
C TYR A 147 5.29 1.80 -17.62
N ARG A 148 6.25 2.72 -17.48
CA ARG A 148 6.05 3.99 -16.79
C ARG A 148 6.04 5.13 -17.81
N TYR A 149 4.88 5.77 -17.95
CA TYR A 149 4.75 6.96 -18.80
C TYR A 149 5.09 8.21 -17.99
N GLU A 150 6.15 8.92 -18.41
CA GLU A 150 6.58 10.17 -17.78
C GLU A 150 6.44 11.34 -18.77
N ARG A 151 5.55 12.30 -18.49
CA ARG A 151 5.41 13.52 -19.32
C ARG A 151 6.62 14.45 -19.21
N LEU A 152 7.29 14.42 -18.06
CA LEU A 152 8.60 15.02 -17.79
C LEU A 152 9.39 13.94 -17.05
N PRO A 153 10.69 13.76 -17.32
CA PRO A 153 11.49 12.62 -16.84
C PRO A 153 11.84 12.78 -15.35
N LEU A 154 10.81 12.86 -14.51
CA LEU A 154 10.89 13.14 -13.09
C LEU A 154 11.43 11.94 -12.33
N ALA A 155 11.25 10.69 -12.79
CA ALA A 155 11.92 9.54 -12.17
C ALA A 155 13.43 9.58 -12.36
N SER A 156 13.88 9.90 -13.57
CA SER A 156 15.32 9.93 -13.84
C SER A 156 15.96 11.15 -13.18
N LEU A 157 15.26 12.29 -13.14
CA LEU A 157 15.72 13.47 -12.40
C LEU A 157 15.69 13.25 -10.88
N ASP A 158 14.68 12.59 -10.32
CA ASP A 158 14.63 12.23 -8.89
C ASP A 158 15.69 11.17 -8.55
N SER A 159 15.91 10.18 -9.41
CA SER A 159 17.00 9.19 -9.23
C SER A 159 18.38 9.87 -9.31
N PHE A 160 18.57 10.78 -10.27
CA PHE A 160 19.80 11.55 -10.41
C PHE A 160 20.02 12.50 -9.23
N ALA A 161 18.99 13.23 -8.81
CA ALA A 161 19.03 14.10 -7.64
C ALA A 161 19.27 13.30 -6.36
N ARG A 162 18.60 12.16 -6.16
CA ARG A 162 18.87 11.23 -5.06
C ARG A 162 20.29 10.71 -5.12
N SER A 163 20.84 10.36 -6.27
CA SER A 163 22.23 9.90 -6.41
C SER A 163 23.24 11.00 -6.06
N THR A 164 22.91 12.25 -6.39
CA THR A 164 23.75 13.43 -6.14
C THR A 164 23.66 13.85 -4.67
N VAL A 165 22.46 13.87 -4.10
CA VAL A 165 22.21 14.13 -2.67
C VAL A 165 22.79 12.99 -1.81
N LYS A 166 22.67 11.73 -2.22
CA LYS A 166 23.34 10.58 -1.55
C LYS A 166 24.86 10.77 -1.49
N ARG A 167 25.46 11.32 -2.56
CA ARG A 167 26.91 11.58 -2.67
C ARG A 167 27.36 12.79 -1.84
N VAL A 168 26.48 13.79 -1.64
CA VAL A 168 26.77 15.00 -0.84
C VAL A 168 26.47 14.80 0.65
N VAL A 169 25.48 13.97 1.01
CA VAL A 169 24.99 13.80 2.39
C VAL A 169 25.52 12.52 3.06
N GLY A 170 26.31 11.69 2.35
CA GLY A 170 26.97 10.52 2.94
C GLY A 170 26.01 9.40 3.35
N PHE A 171 24.98 9.15 2.53
CA PHE A 171 23.96 8.16 2.84
C PHE A 171 24.44 6.74 2.49
N ARG A 172 24.37 5.79 3.45
CA ARG A 172 24.57 4.34 3.21
C ARG A 172 23.20 3.67 3.06
N ASP A 173 23.04 2.86 2.02
CA ASP A 173 21.86 2.01 1.86
C ASP A 173 21.91 0.87 2.90
N ALA A 174 20.79 0.64 3.58
CA ALA A 174 20.63 -0.53 4.44
C ALA A 174 20.42 -1.76 3.55
N SER A 175 21.38 -2.69 3.65
CA SER A 175 21.33 -4.05 3.10
C SER A 175 20.16 -4.86 3.65
#